data_AF-A0A832D703-F1
#
_entry.id   AF-A0A832D703-F1
#
_cell.length_a   1.000
_cell.length_b   1.000
_cell.length_c   1.000
_cell.angle_alpha   90.00
_cell.angle_beta   90.00
_cell.angle_gamma   90.00
#
_symmetry.space_group_name_H-M   'P 1'
#
loop_
_entity.id
_entity.type
_entity.pdbx_description
1 polymer ?
#
loop_
_entity_poly.entity_id
_entity_poly.type
_entity_poly.pdbx_seq_one_letter_code
_entity_poly.pdbx_strand_id
1 'polypeptide(L)' 'MIFFPFSAIVGQDKAKLALICNAIDPTIGGVLLSGDKGTGKSTMVRAFSQVLPEIEVVEGCYFNCNPYNIA' A
#
# COMPACT_ATOMS: atom_id res chain seq x y z
N MET A 1 -13.61 -7.61 6.55
CA MET A 1 -12.86 -6.77 7.52
C MET A 1 -13.07 -5.32 7.10
N ILE A 2 -13.46 -4.43 8.02
CA ILE A 2 -13.71 -3.02 7.70
C ILE A 2 -12.39 -2.27 7.88
N PHE A 3 -11.86 -1.67 6.81
CA PHE A 3 -10.66 -0.83 6.87
C PHE A 3 -11.05 0.62 7.13
N PHE A 4 -10.23 1.34 7.89
CA PHE A 4 -10.41 2.78 8.06
C PHE A 4 -10.05 3.50 6.75
N PRO A 5 -10.84 4.47 6.26
CA PRO A 5 -10.56 5.12 4.98
C PRO A 5 -9.22 5.88 4.98
N PHE A 6 -8.43 5.74 3.91
CA PHE A 6 -7.11 6.39 3.81
C PHE A 6 -7.21 7.92 3.90
N SER A 7 -8.24 8.49 3.27
CA SER A 7 -8.52 9.94 3.30
C SER A 7 -8.93 10.45 4.69
N ALA A 8 -9.50 9.59 5.55
CA ALA A 8 -9.96 9.96 6.89
C ALA A 8 -8.84 9.98 7.93
N ILE A 9 -7.63 9.52 7.59
CA ILE A 9 -6.48 9.53 8.49
C ILE A 9 -6.04 10.98 8.70
N VAL A 10 -5.99 11.43 9.95
CA VAL A 10 -5.62 12.81 10.27
C VAL A 10 -4.09 12.99 10.23
N GLY A 11 -3.64 14.04 9.55
CA GLY A 11 -2.23 14.40 9.41
C GLY A 11 -1.40 13.38 8.63
N GLN A 12 -0.14 13.22 9.02
CA GLN A 12 0.84 12.31 8.40
C GLN A 12 1.05 12.56 6.89
N ASP A 13 1.01 13.82 6.47
CA ASP A 13 0.98 14.20 5.05
C ASP A 13 2.21 13.72 4.28
N LYS A 14 3.39 13.74 4.93
CA LYS A 14 4.63 13.21 4.33
C LYS A 14 4.55 11.70 4.08
N ALA A 15 3.97 10.94 5.01
CA ALA A 15 3.81 9.49 4.86
C ALA A 15 2.80 9.17 3.75
N LYS A 16 1.67 9.88 3.71
CA LYS A 16 0.68 9.72 2.64
C LYS A 16 1.27 10.05 1.27
N LEU A 17 1.99 11.17 1.17
CA LEU A 17 2.64 11.58 -0.07
C LEU A 17 3.68 10.56 -0.52
N ALA A 18 4.51 10.05 0.38
CA ALA A 18 5.51 9.02 0.05
C ALA A 18 4.85 7.75 -0.50
N LEU A 19 3.74 7.30 0.10
CA LEU A 19 2.98 6.14 -0.40
C LEU A 19 2.37 6.40 -1.78
N ILE A 20 1.78 7.58 -2.00
CA ILE A 20 1.20 7.96 -3.30
C ILE A 20 2.30 8.03 -4.38
N CYS A 21 3.44 8.67 -4.09
CA CYS A 21 4.56 8.73 -5.02
C CYS A 21 5.08 7.33 -5.36
N ASN A 22 5.19 6.45 -4.36
CA ASN A 22 5.64 5.08 -4.58
C ASN A 22 4.66 4.23 -5.42
N ALA A 23 3.36 4.48 -5.30
CA ALA A 23 2.36 3.85 -6.15
C ALA A 23 2.40 4.35 -7.60
N ILE A 24 2.78 5.61 -7.82
CA ILE A 24 2.93 6.20 -9.16
C ILE A 24 4.23 5.73 -9.82
N ASP A 25 5.34 5.78 -9.08
CA ASP A 25 6.66 5.40 -9.56
C ASP A 25 7.32 4.40 -8.59
N PRO A 26 7.22 3.09 -8.89
CA PRO A 26 7.85 2.04 -8.09
C PRO A 26 9.38 2.11 -8.07
N THR A 27 10.03 2.82 -9.00
CA THR A 27 11.51 2.92 -9.06
C THR A 27 12.10 3.75 -7.92
N ILE A 28 11.25 4.51 -7.21
CA ILE A 28 11.60 5.19 -5.95
C ILE A 28 12.08 4.19 -4.88
N GLY A 29 11.69 2.91 -4.99
CA GLY A 29 12.10 1.85 -4.08
C GLY A 29 11.11 1.68 -2.92
N GLY A 30 11.62 1.46 -1.70
CA GLY A 30 10.79 1.23 -0.51
C GLY A 30 10.54 2.50 0.31
N VAL A 31 9.35 2.61 0.91
CA VAL A 31 9.01 3.68 1.86
C VAL A 31 9.16 3.16 3.30
N LEU A 32 10.06 3.77 4.08
CA LEU A 32 10.21 3.47 5.51
C LEU A 32 9.32 4.39 6.35
N LEU A 33 8.26 3.85 6.95
CA LEU A 33 7.42 4.56 7.91
C LEU A 33 7.91 4.31 9.34
N SER A 34 8.58 5.31 9.93
CA SER A 34 9.07 5.26 11.31
C SER A 34 8.21 6.10 12.27
N GLY A 35 8.15 5.69 13.54
CA GLY A 35 7.47 6.41 14.62
C GLY A 35 7.03 5.48 15.74
N ASP A 36 6.49 6.06 16.82
CA ASP A 36 6.15 5.31 18.04
C ASP A 36 4.99 4.33 17.87
N LYS A 37 4.86 3.38 18.80
CA LYS A 37 3.70 2.49 18.86
C LYS A 37 2.41 3.32 18.99
N GLY A 38 1.38 2.95 18.24
CA GLY A 38 0.08 3.62 18.29
C GLY A 38 -0.09 4.80 17.32
N THR A 39 0.93 5.19 16.56
CA THR A 39 0.83 6.29 15.58
C THR A 39 0.07 5.94 14.29
N GLY A 40 -0.59 4.78 14.21
CA GLY A 40 -1.43 4.44 13.05
C GLY A 40 -0.69 4.03 11.76
N LYS A 41 0.62 3.79 11.79
CA LYS A 41 1.43 3.37 10.61
C LYS A 41 0.82 2.19 9.85
N SER A 42 0.53 1.09 10.55
CA SER A 42 -0.06 -0.10 9.91
C SER A 42 -1.51 0.11 9.48
N THR A 43 -2.23 1.01 10.16
CA THR A 43 -3.59 1.41 9.73
C THR A 43 -3.52 2.15 8.41
N MET A 44 -2.56 3.06 8.25
CA MET A 44 -2.35 3.80 7.00
C MET A 44 -2.01 2.90 5.82
N VAL A 45 -1.05 1.97 5.97
CA VAL A 45 -0.66 1.07 4.88
C VAL A 45 -1.81 0.17 4.44
N ARG A 46 -2.59 -0.37 5.40
CA ARG A 46 -3.77 -1.20 5.09
C ARG A 46 -4.91 -0.39 4.48
N ALA A 47 -5.11 0.85 4.91
CA ALA A 47 -6.08 1.75 4.29
C ALA A 47 -5.68 2.11 2.86
N PHE A 48 -4.38 2.34 2.63
CA PHE A 48 -3.84 2.69 1.32
C PHE A 48 -4.01 1.55 0.30
N SER A 49 -3.83 0.30 0.71
CA SER A 49 -4.02 -0.85 -0.19
C SER A 49 -5.46 -1.00 -0.70
N GLN A 50 -6.44 -0.40 -0.03
CA GLN A 50 -7.84 -0.36 -0.51
C GLN A 50 -8.09 0.71 -1.58
N VAL A 51 -7.16 1.64 -1.77
CA VAL A 51 -7.24 2.70 -2.78
C VAL A 51 -6.56 2.26 -4.08
N LEU A 52 -5.63 1.31 -4.01
CA LEU A 52 -4.92 0.80 -5.17
C LEU A 52 -5.83 -0.06 -6.05
N PRO A 53 -5.60 -0.08 -7.37
CA PRO A 53 -6.30 -0.99 -8.26
C PRO A 53 -6.02 -2.44 -7.90
N GLU A 54 -6.98 -3.31 -8.19
CA GLU A 54 -6.76 -4.75 -8.12
C GLU A 54 -5.68 -5.16 -9.14
N ILE A 55 -4.88 -6.17 -8.76
CA ILE A 55 -3.87 -6.76 -9.63
C ILE A 55 -4.39 -8.08 -10.19
N GLU A 56 -4.13 -8.34 -11.46
CA GLU A 56 -4.42 -9.62 -12.07
C GLU A 56 -3.34 -10.63 -11.65
N VAL A 57 -3.78 -11.80 -11.18
CA VAL A 57 -2.91 -12.85 -10.66
C VAL A 57 -3.35 -14.21 -11.20
N VAL A 58 -2.39 -15.13 -11.36
CA VAL A 58 -2.71 -16.52 -11.71
C VAL A 58 -3.55 -17.16 -10.60
N GLU A 59 -4.67 -17.77 -10.98
CA GLU A 59 -5.57 -18.45 -10.05
C GLU A 59 -4.83 -19.55 -9.27
N GLY A 60 -4.93 -19.51 -7.93
CA GLY A 60 -4.28 -20.48 -7.05
C GLY A 60 -2.79 -20.25 -6.78
N CYS A 61 -2.13 -19.22 -7.35
CA CYS A 61 -0.75 -18.90 -7.01
C CYS A 61 -0.66 -18.16 -5.66
N TYR A 62 -0.03 -18.78 -4.66
CA TYR A 62 0.23 -18.20 -3.33
C TYR A 62 1.08 -16.92 -3.34
N PHE A 63 1.83 -16.70 -4.42
CA PHE A 63 2.79 -15.61 -4.56
C PHE A 63 2.29 -14.46 -5.45
N ASN A 64 1.01 -14.47 -5.86
CA ASN A 64 0.45 -13.45 -6.76
C ASN A 64 1.22 -13.34 -8.09
N CYS A 65 1.49 -14.49 -8.71
CA CYS A 65 2.22 -14.60 -9.97
C CYS A 65 1.55 -13.77 -11.08
N ASN A 66 2.34 -13.06 -11.90
CA ASN A 66 1.82 -12.28 -13.03
C ASN A 66 1.32 -13.23 -14.14
N PRO A 67 0.05 -13.15 -14.59
CA PRO A 67 -0.50 -14.05 -15.61
C PRO A 67 0.11 -13.86 -17.01
N TYR A 68 0.73 -12.71 -17.28
CA TYR A 68 1.32 -12.38 -18.58
C TYR A 68 2.84 -12.57 -18.62
N ASN A 69 3.46 -12.87 -17.49
CA ASN A 69 4.89 -13.16 -17.40
C ASN A 69 5.09 -14.39 -16.52
N ILE A 70 4.75 -15.54 -17.08
CA ILE A 70 4.96 -16.86 -16.48
C ILE A 70 6.44 -17.20 -16.70
N ALA A 71 7.30 -16.67 -15.83
CA ALA A 71 8.67 -17.15 -15.67
C ALA A 71 8.69 -18.36 -14.71
#